data_AF-A0A7G9YV70-F1
#
_entry.id   AF-A0A7G9YV70-F1
#
_cell.length_a   1.000
_cell.length_b   1.000
_cell.length_c   1.000
_cell.angle_alpha   90.00
_cell.angle_beta   90.00
_cell.angle_gamma   90.00
#
_symmetry.space_group_name_H-M   'P 1'
#
loop_
_entity.id
_entity.type
_entity.pdbx_description
1 polymer ?
#
loop_
_entity_poly.entity_id
_entity_poly.type
_entity_poly.pdbx_seq_one_letter_code
_entity_poly.pdbx_strand_id
1 'polypeptide(L)'
;MKISIILGTRPEIIKMSPVVRECETQNLDYFILHTGQHYSYNLDKIFFEDLELPAAKHNLEVGSGSHAEETGKMLSGIEKVLKEEEPDVVLVEGGTNTVLAGALAAAKLHIKVGHVEAGLRSYDRNMPEEINRVLADHVSDYLFAPTEKAKENLLREGIKENKIFVTGNTIVDAVYQNLEIAKRKVDISNKLNLNPEEYFLVTAHRQENVDVKERLKGILDGLELIYDKFNLPIIYPIHPRTMKKVREFGSEVPEGIRLIEPLGFLEFLGIVLIRNS
;
A
#
# COMPACT_ATOMS: atom_id res chain seq x y z
N MET A 1 21.50 -17.98 -0.90
CA MET A 1 20.04 -17.81 -0.97
C MET A 1 19.79 -16.45 -1.56
N LYS A 2 19.15 -16.39 -2.73
CA LYS A 2 18.83 -15.16 -3.45
C LYS A 2 17.34 -14.88 -3.41
N ILE A 3 16.96 -13.67 -3.02
CA ILE A 3 15.57 -13.25 -2.80
C ILE A 3 15.15 -12.27 -3.90
N SER A 4 14.02 -12.54 -4.55
CA SER A 4 13.34 -11.57 -5.41
C SER A 4 12.19 -10.93 -4.66
N ILE A 5 12.24 -9.61 -4.48
CA ILE A 5 11.16 -8.82 -3.91
C ILE A 5 10.36 -8.21 -5.07
N ILE A 6 9.13 -8.68 -5.26
CA ILE A 6 8.25 -8.23 -6.36
C ILE A 6 7.20 -7.28 -5.79
N LEU A 7 7.15 -6.06 -6.35
CA LEU A 7 6.22 -5.01 -5.95
C LEU A 7 5.84 -4.14 -7.15
N GLY A 8 4.73 -3.40 -7.07
CA GLY A 8 4.21 -2.65 -8.22
C GLY A 8 3.47 -1.36 -7.88
N THR A 9 3.17 -1.14 -6.60
CA THR A 9 2.33 -0.07 -6.12
C THR A 9 2.91 0.57 -4.86
N ARG A 10 2.49 1.80 -4.57
CA ARG A 10 2.92 2.55 -3.39
C ARG A 10 2.73 1.79 -2.05
N PRO A 11 1.56 1.17 -1.75
CA PRO A 11 1.40 0.42 -0.50
C PRO A 11 2.44 -0.70 -0.33
N GLU A 12 2.76 -1.41 -1.43
CA GLU A 12 3.74 -2.49 -1.42
C GLU A 12 5.15 -1.95 -1.16
N ILE A 13 5.54 -0.84 -1.79
CA ILE A 13 6.85 -0.19 -1.53
C ILE A 13 6.98 0.16 -0.04
N ILE A 14 5.94 0.76 0.55
CA ILE A 14 5.96 1.17 1.96
C ILE A 14 6.08 -0.06 2.88
N LYS A 15 5.24 -1.08 2.70
CA LYS A 15 5.20 -2.25 3.57
C LYS A 15 6.32 -3.26 3.33
N MET A 16 6.94 -3.25 2.16
CA MET A 16 8.16 -4.03 1.91
C MET A 16 9.42 -3.28 2.32
N SER A 17 9.36 -1.96 2.59
CA SER A 17 10.52 -1.19 3.07
C SER A 17 11.22 -1.80 4.29
N PRO A 18 10.52 -2.32 5.33
CA PRO A 18 11.18 -2.97 6.46
C PRO A 18 11.84 -4.31 6.07
N VAL A 19 11.22 -5.06 5.15
CA VAL A 19 11.77 -6.34 4.65
C VAL A 19 13.04 -6.10 3.84
N VAL A 20 13.07 -5.05 3.01
CA VAL A 20 14.25 -4.64 2.24
C VAL A 20 15.40 -4.27 3.18
N ARG A 21 15.14 -3.43 4.20
CA ARG A 21 16.16 -3.04 5.18
C ARG A 21 16.68 -4.20 6.01
N GLU A 22 15.81 -5.17 6.32
CA GLU A 22 16.23 -6.40 7.01
C GLU A 22 17.16 -7.24 6.12
N CYS A 23 16.89 -7.32 4.81
CA CYS A 23 17.79 -7.98 3.86
C CYS A 23 19.16 -7.29 3.81
N GLU A 24 19.22 -5.96 3.84
CA GLU A 24 20.49 -5.20 3.90
C GLU A 24 21.24 -5.43 5.22
N THR A 25 20.52 -5.38 6.34
CA THR A 25 21.09 -5.58 7.69
C THR A 25 21.71 -6.96 7.84
N GLN A 26 21.05 -7.97 7.28
CA GLN A 26 21.55 -9.36 7.28
C GLN A 26 22.52 -9.65 6.12
N ASN A 27 22.81 -8.68 5.26
CA ASN A 27 23.66 -8.85 4.08
C ASN A 27 23.23 -10.03 3.19
N LEU A 28 21.92 -10.15 2.96
CA LEU A 28 21.32 -11.17 2.09
C LEU A 28 21.47 -10.76 0.62
N ASP A 29 21.60 -11.76 -0.27
CA ASP A 29 21.50 -11.52 -1.71
C ASP A 29 20.03 -11.32 -2.09
N TYR A 30 19.68 -10.11 -2.48
CA TYR A 30 18.32 -9.79 -2.89
C TYR A 30 18.29 -8.78 -4.04
N PHE A 31 17.18 -8.76 -4.76
CA PHE A 31 16.89 -7.70 -5.72
C PHE A 31 15.41 -7.33 -5.70
N ILE A 32 15.11 -6.09 -6.06
CA ILE A 32 13.76 -5.58 -6.23
C ILE A 32 13.41 -5.63 -7.72
N LEU A 33 12.26 -6.26 -8.02
CA LEU A 33 11.60 -6.20 -9.32
C LEU A 33 10.33 -5.37 -9.19
N HIS A 34 10.32 -4.21 -9.85
CA HIS A 34 9.17 -3.33 -9.90
C HIS A 34 8.33 -3.62 -11.15
N THR A 35 7.03 -3.90 -11.01
CA THR A 35 6.18 -4.20 -12.18
C THR A 35 5.75 -2.94 -12.93
N GLY A 36 5.70 -1.79 -12.25
CA GLY A 36 5.20 -0.54 -12.83
C GLY A 36 3.68 -0.54 -13.00
N GLN A 37 2.95 -1.17 -12.08
CA GLN A 37 1.48 -1.20 -12.09
C GLN A 37 0.87 0.19 -11.91
N HIS A 38 1.47 1.07 -11.09
CA HIS A 38 0.99 2.43 -10.88
C HIS A 38 1.58 3.46 -11.88
N TYR A 39 0.77 4.48 -12.17
CA TYR A 39 0.80 5.31 -13.39
C TYR A 39 1.99 6.27 -13.57
N SER A 40 3.06 6.18 -12.78
CA SER A 40 4.17 7.12 -12.94
C SER A 40 5.41 6.65 -12.20
N TYR A 41 6.42 6.24 -12.96
CA TYR A 41 7.76 5.97 -12.45
C TYR A 41 8.32 7.15 -11.64
N ASN A 42 7.96 8.39 -11.99
CA ASN A 42 8.37 9.57 -11.22
C ASN A 42 7.72 9.60 -9.83
N LEU A 43 6.47 9.15 -9.68
CA LEU A 43 5.80 9.04 -8.39
C LEU A 43 6.36 7.87 -7.58
N ASP A 44 6.65 6.74 -8.22
CA ASP A 44 7.23 5.57 -7.54
C ASP A 44 8.66 5.84 -7.08
N LYS A 45 9.49 6.50 -7.91
CA LYS A 45 10.86 6.91 -7.58
C LYS A 45 10.92 7.80 -6.34
N ILE A 46 9.97 8.71 -6.17
CA ILE A 46 9.87 9.53 -4.96
C ILE A 46 9.69 8.67 -3.72
N PHE A 47 8.92 7.57 -3.77
CA PHE A 47 8.80 6.68 -2.61
C PHE A 47 10.09 5.94 -2.28
N PHE A 48 10.85 5.49 -3.28
CA PHE A 48 12.17 4.91 -3.02
C PHE A 48 13.13 5.93 -2.40
N GLU A 49 13.14 7.17 -2.88
CA GLU A 49 13.98 8.25 -2.36
C GLU A 49 13.55 8.71 -0.95
N ASP A 50 12.25 8.92 -0.73
CA ASP A 50 11.69 9.33 0.55
C ASP A 50 11.97 8.30 1.64
N LEU A 51 11.76 7.02 1.30
CA LEU A 51 11.99 5.89 2.19
C LEU A 51 13.46 5.47 2.24
N GLU A 52 14.39 6.16 1.56
CA GLU A 52 15.82 5.83 1.57
C GLU A 52 16.08 4.36 1.19
N LEU A 53 15.35 3.84 0.19
CA LEU A 53 15.47 2.47 -0.33
C LEU A 53 16.36 2.43 -1.58
N PRO A 54 17.03 1.30 -1.85
CA PRO A 54 17.73 1.11 -3.11
C PRO A 54 16.74 1.06 -4.28
N ALA A 55 17.22 1.51 -5.45
CA ALA A 55 16.42 1.45 -6.68
C ALA A 55 16.13 -0.01 -7.09
N ALA A 56 15.01 -0.21 -7.78
CA ALA A 56 14.70 -1.51 -8.37
C ALA A 56 15.75 -1.92 -9.40
N LYS A 57 16.24 -3.17 -9.30
CA LYS A 57 17.18 -3.75 -10.28
C LYS A 57 16.50 -3.94 -11.63
N HIS A 58 15.22 -4.33 -11.59
CA HIS A 58 14.39 -4.57 -12.76
C HIS A 58 13.12 -3.74 -12.67
N ASN A 59 12.71 -3.15 -13.80
CA ASN A 59 11.42 -2.49 -13.94
C ASN A 59 10.74 -2.98 -15.23
N LEU A 60 9.51 -3.49 -15.10
CA LEU A 60 8.76 -4.03 -16.25
C LEU A 60 7.95 -2.98 -17.00
N GLU A 61 7.75 -1.80 -16.41
CA GLU A 61 7.02 -0.67 -17.01
C GLU A 61 5.65 -1.08 -17.60
N VAL A 62 4.92 -1.96 -16.91
CA VAL A 62 3.66 -2.53 -17.42
C VAL A 62 2.62 -1.43 -17.71
N GLY A 63 2.60 -0.39 -16.88
CA GLY A 63 1.63 0.68 -16.93
C GLY A 63 0.24 0.19 -16.53
N SER A 64 -0.76 1.06 -16.71
CA SER A 64 -2.13 0.70 -16.39
C SER A 64 -2.90 0.17 -17.59
N GLY A 65 -3.88 -0.69 -17.30
CA GLY A 65 -4.74 -1.30 -18.30
C GLY A 65 -5.92 -2.01 -17.64
N SER A 66 -6.57 -2.89 -18.39
CA SER A 66 -7.55 -3.80 -17.77
C SER A 66 -6.84 -4.82 -16.86
N HIS A 67 -7.55 -5.41 -15.89
CA HIS A 67 -6.99 -6.46 -15.01
C HIS A 67 -6.31 -7.58 -15.80
N ALA A 68 -6.91 -8.01 -16.92
CA ALA A 68 -6.36 -9.06 -17.77
C ALA A 68 -5.07 -8.62 -18.49
N GLU A 69 -5.04 -7.39 -18.99
CA GLU A 69 -3.89 -6.82 -19.67
C GLU A 69 -2.70 -6.62 -18.72
N GLU A 70 -2.94 -5.97 -17.57
CA GLU A 70 -1.93 -5.75 -16.54
C GLU A 70 -1.33 -7.08 -16.06
N THR A 71 -2.20 -8.00 -15.63
CA THR A 71 -1.76 -9.30 -15.09
C THR A 71 -1.02 -10.14 -16.14
N GLY A 72 -1.49 -10.13 -17.40
CA GLY A 72 -0.84 -10.87 -18.48
C GLY A 72 0.57 -10.34 -18.80
N LYS A 73 0.72 -9.02 -18.91
CA LYS A 73 2.04 -8.40 -19.13
C LYS A 73 2.98 -8.64 -17.95
N MET A 74 2.50 -8.48 -16.72
CA MET A 74 3.26 -8.76 -15.50
C MET A 74 3.73 -10.21 -15.48
N LEU A 75 2.84 -11.18 -15.69
CA LEU A 75 3.17 -12.59 -15.62
C LEU A 75 4.30 -12.95 -16.61
N SER A 76 4.21 -12.48 -17.85
CA SER A 76 5.24 -12.71 -18.86
C SER A 76 6.57 -12.01 -18.54
N GLY A 77 6.53 -10.76 -18.07
CA GLY A 77 7.73 -10.00 -17.74
C GLY A 77 8.44 -10.52 -16.50
N ILE A 78 7.68 -10.87 -15.45
CA ILE A 78 8.19 -11.47 -14.22
C ILE A 78 8.87 -12.81 -14.55
N GLU A 79 8.22 -13.69 -15.31
CA GLU A 79 8.79 -15.00 -15.65
C GLU A 79 10.16 -14.85 -16.34
N LYS A 80 10.30 -13.90 -17.27
CA LYS A 80 11.56 -13.63 -17.96
C LYS A 80 12.67 -13.27 -16.97
N VAL A 81 12.40 -12.36 -16.03
CA VAL A 81 13.39 -11.94 -15.03
C VAL A 81 13.72 -13.07 -14.06
N LEU A 82 12.71 -13.84 -13.60
CA LEU A 82 12.95 -14.96 -12.69
C LEU A 82 13.81 -16.07 -13.33
N LYS A 83 13.66 -16.31 -14.64
CA LYS A 83 14.52 -17.25 -15.40
C LYS A 83 15.95 -16.74 -15.58
N GLU A 84 16.16 -15.43 -15.61
CA GLU A 84 17.49 -14.82 -15.76
C GLU A 84 18.21 -14.72 -14.41
N GLU A 85 17.50 -14.34 -13.36
CA GLU A 85 18.07 -14.10 -12.03
C GLU A 85 18.13 -15.34 -11.14
N GLU A 86 17.33 -16.37 -11.45
CA GLU A 86 17.23 -17.65 -10.73
C GLU A 86 17.17 -17.50 -9.19
N PRO A 87 16.21 -16.72 -8.63
CA PRO A 87 16.12 -16.59 -7.18
C PRO A 87 15.62 -17.89 -6.52
N ASP A 88 16.06 -18.13 -5.29
CA ASP A 88 15.59 -19.26 -4.48
C ASP A 88 14.18 -19.02 -3.92
N VAL A 89 13.86 -17.75 -3.62
CA VAL A 89 12.59 -17.32 -3.02
C VAL A 89 12.10 -16.03 -3.66
N VAL A 90 10.79 -15.95 -3.89
CA VAL A 90 10.08 -14.73 -4.30
C VAL A 90 9.20 -14.27 -3.13
N LEU A 91 9.28 -12.98 -2.80
CA LEU A 91 8.44 -12.31 -1.82
C LEU A 91 7.48 -11.34 -2.51
N VAL A 92 6.19 -11.43 -2.14
CA VAL A 92 5.10 -10.54 -2.59
C VAL A 92 4.30 -10.05 -1.38
N GLU A 93 3.67 -8.87 -1.46
CA GLU A 93 2.93 -8.27 -0.34
C GLU A 93 1.50 -7.87 -0.71
N GLY A 94 0.52 -8.31 0.08
CA GLY A 94 -0.85 -7.81 -0.02
C GLY A 94 -1.71 -8.51 -1.07
N GLY A 95 -2.38 -7.75 -1.95
CA GLY A 95 -3.46 -8.27 -2.81
C GLY A 95 -3.57 -7.64 -4.20
N THR A 96 -2.52 -7.03 -4.74
CA THR A 96 -2.56 -6.36 -6.05
C THR A 96 -2.49 -7.37 -7.21
N ASN A 97 -2.66 -6.90 -8.45
CA ASN A 97 -2.38 -7.71 -9.64
C ASN A 97 -0.90 -8.13 -9.71
N THR A 98 0.01 -7.29 -9.19
CA THR A 98 1.44 -7.61 -9.04
C THR A 98 1.66 -8.81 -8.13
N VAL A 99 0.97 -8.88 -6.99
CA VAL A 99 1.05 -10.03 -6.08
C VAL A 99 0.62 -11.31 -6.78
N LEU A 100 -0.53 -11.29 -7.45
CA LEU A 100 -1.06 -12.46 -8.16
C LEU A 100 -0.09 -12.91 -9.25
N ALA A 101 0.39 -11.99 -10.09
CA ALA A 101 1.30 -12.30 -11.19
C ALA A 101 2.65 -12.81 -10.67
N GLY A 102 3.20 -12.20 -9.63
CA GLY A 102 4.46 -12.59 -9.01
C GLY A 102 4.40 -13.98 -8.38
N ALA A 103 3.40 -14.22 -7.55
CA ALA A 103 3.20 -15.52 -6.91
C ALA A 103 2.96 -16.63 -7.95
N LEU A 104 2.13 -16.37 -8.96
CA LEU A 104 1.82 -17.35 -9.99
C LEU A 104 3.02 -17.67 -10.89
N ALA A 105 3.79 -16.66 -11.33
CA ALA A 105 5.01 -16.88 -12.12
C ALA A 105 6.01 -17.74 -11.35
N ALA A 106 6.31 -17.37 -10.10
CA ALA A 106 7.25 -18.07 -9.24
C ALA A 106 6.83 -19.52 -8.99
N ALA A 107 5.55 -19.74 -8.63
CA ALA A 107 5.02 -21.08 -8.38
C ALA A 107 5.12 -22.00 -9.60
N LYS A 108 4.90 -21.47 -10.82
CA LYS A 108 5.02 -22.26 -12.07
C LYS A 108 6.47 -22.55 -12.46
N LEU A 109 7.42 -21.75 -11.99
CA LEU A 109 8.85 -22.02 -12.12
C LEU A 109 9.40 -22.88 -10.96
N HIS A 110 8.54 -23.32 -10.04
CA HIS A 110 8.91 -24.06 -8.83
C HIS A 110 9.86 -23.30 -7.88
N ILE A 111 9.85 -21.96 -7.96
CA ILE A 111 10.53 -21.07 -7.01
C ILE A 111 9.65 -20.92 -5.77
N LYS A 112 10.27 -20.89 -4.59
CA LYS A 112 9.51 -20.76 -3.33
C LYS A 112 8.84 -19.40 -3.24
N VAL A 113 7.58 -19.37 -2.78
CA VAL A 113 6.82 -18.12 -2.66
C VAL A 113 6.55 -17.80 -1.18
N GLY A 114 6.95 -16.61 -0.76
CA GLY A 114 6.57 -16.00 0.51
C GLY A 114 5.56 -14.88 0.31
N HIS A 115 4.39 -15.00 0.93
CA HIS A 115 3.33 -13.99 0.84
C HIS A 115 3.23 -13.22 2.15
N VAL A 116 3.66 -11.96 2.10
CA VAL A 116 3.57 -10.99 3.19
C VAL A 116 2.15 -10.42 3.25
N GLU A 117 1.58 -10.30 4.44
CA GLU A 117 0.17 -9.94 4.66
C GLU A 117 -0.83 -11.03 4.18
N ALA A 118 -0.45 -12.30 4.34
CA ALA A 118 -1.29 -13.43 3.96
C ALA A 118 -2.57 -13.56 4.82
N GLY A 119 -3.62 -14.14 4.25
CA GLY A 119 -4.81 -14.57 5.00
C GLY A 119 -5.84 -13.49 5.36
N LEU A 120 -5.68 -12.25 4.92
CA LEU A 120 -6.73 -11.24 5.03
C LEU A 120 -7.92 -11.58 4.12
N ARG A 121 -9.15 -11.42 4.63
CA ARG A 121 -10.39 -11.69 3.90
C ARG A 121 -11.41 -10.58 4.11
N SER A 122 -11.92 -10.03 3.01
CA SER A 122 -13.15 -9.21 3.01
C SER A 122 -14.39 -10.08 2.87
N TYR A 123 -14.25 -11.30 2.33
CA TYR A 123 -15.34 -12.17 1.89
C TYR A 123 -16.18 -11.62 0.73
N ASP A 124 -15.76 -10.51 0.12
CA ASP A 124 -16.38 -9.94 -1.07
C ASP A 124 -15.58 -10.30 -2.32
N ARG A 125 -16.02 -11.34 -3.03
CA ARG A 125 -15.37 -11.83 -4.26
C ARG A 125 -15.59 -10.91 -5.47
N ASN A 126 -16.36 -9.83 -5.35
CA ASN A 126 -16.41 -8.79 -6.38
C ASN A 126 -15.19 -7.86 -6.31
N MET A 127 -14.46 -7.84 -5.19
CA MET A 127 -13.22 -7.10 -5.06
C MET A 127 -12.07 -7.86 -5.75
N PRO A 128 -11.38 -7.26 -6.73
CA PRO A 128 -10.21 -7.88 -7.36
C PRO A 128 -9.13 -8.27 -6.34
N GLU A 129 -8.93 -7.46 -5.30
CA GLU A 129 -7.92 -7.72 -4.26
C GLU A 129 -8.26 -8.93 -3.39
N GLU A 130 -9.54 -9.28 -3.22
CA GLU A 130 -9.94 -10.51 -2.54
C GLU A 130 -9.63 -11.74 -3.40
N ILE A 131 -9.86 -11.66 -4.71
CA ILE A 131 -9.51 -12.72 -5.66
C ILE A 131 -8.00 -12.95 -5.65
N ASN A 132 -7.22 -11.89 -5.78
CA ASN A 132 -5.76 -11.93 -5.83
C ASN A 132 -5.17 -12.53 -4.53
N ARG A 133 -5.63 -12.09 -3.35
CA ARG A 133 -5.16 -12.60 -2.06
C ARG A 133 -5.39 -14.09 -1.91
N VAL A 134 -6.61 -14.56 -2.17
CA VAL A 134 -6.96 -15.98 -2.06
C VAL A 134 -6.09 -16.81 -3.01
N LEU A 135 -5.94 -16.39 -4.26
CA LEU A 135 -5.13 -17.15 -5.23
C LEU A 135 -3.64 -17.17 -4.85
N ALA A 136 -3.08 -16.03 -4.41
CA ALA A 136 -1.69 -15.93 -3.98
C ALA A 136 -1.41 -16.78 -2.73
N ASP A 137 -2.30 -16.75 -1.73
CA ASP A 137 -2.17 -17.56 -0.51
C ASP A 137 -2.07 -19.06 -0.87
N HIS A 138 -2.93 -19.54 -1.78
CA HIS A 138 -3.00 -20.97 -2.13
C HIS A 138 -1.81 -21.48 -2.95
N VAL A 139 -1.10 -20.60 -3.66
CA VAL A 139 0.14 -20.97 -4.37
C VAL A 139 1.40 -20.73 -3.54
N SER A 140 1.28 -20.20 -2.32
CA SER A 140 2.42 -19.83 -1.48
C SER A 140 2.99 -21.00 -0.66
N ASP A 141 4.30 -20.94 -0.41
CA ASP A 141 5.04 -21.86 0.45
C ASP A 141 5.13 -21.35 1.89
N TYR A 142 5.28 -20.03 2.05
CA TYR A 142 5.35 -19.35 3.34
C TYR A 142 4.30 -18.23 3.37
N LEU A 143 3.47 -18.23 4.41
CA LEU A 143 2.37 -17.28 4.56
C LEU A 143 2.59 -16.49 5.85
N PHE A 144 2.96 -15.22 5.71
CA PHE A 144 3.22 -14.32 6.83
C PHE A 144 1.93 -13.57 7.18
N ALA A 145 1.14 -14.17 8.05
CA ALA A 145 -0.15 -13.69 8.48
C ALA A 145 0.01 -12.54 9.51
N PRO A 146 -0.71 -11.42 9.35
CA PRO A 146 -0.55 -10.29 10.27
C PRO A 146 -1.24 -10.49 11.63
N THR A 147 -2.18 -11.43 11.73
CA THR A 147 -2.96 -11.67 12.95
C THR A 147 -3.35 -13.15 13.05
N GLU A 148 -3.72 -13.60 14.26
CA GLU A 148 -4.30 -14.93 14.46
C GLU A 148 -5.58 -15.14 13.63
N LYS A 149 -6.40 -14.10 13.48
CA LYS A 149 -7.60 -14.15 12.62
C LYS A 149 -7.25 -14.44 11.16
N ALA A 150 -6.16 -13.85 10.66
CA ALA A 150 -5.69 -14.13 9.30
C ALA A 150 -5.18 -15.58 9.17
N LYS A 151 -4.45 -16.08 10.18
CA LYS A 151 -4.07 -17.50 10.26
C LYS A 151 -5.29 -18.42 10.25
N GLU A 152 -6.33 -18.11 11.02
CA GLU A 152 -7.57 -18.89 11.03
C GLU A 152 -8.25 -18.94 9.66
N ASN A 153 -8.27 -17.84 8.91
CA ASN A 153 -8.83 -17.84 7.55
C ASN A 153 -8.07 -18.82 6.64
N LEU A 154 -6.73 -18.80 6.69
CA LEU A 154 -5.87 -19.70 5.90
C LEU A 154 -6.12 -21.18 6.27
N LEU A 155 -6.23 -21.48 7.58
CA LEU A 155 -6.53 -22.83 8.07
C LEU A 155 -7.92 -23.31 7.61
N ARG A 156 -8.94 -22.44 7.65
CA ARG A 156 -10.29 -22.76 7.17
C ARG A 156 -10.34 -23.08 5.68
N GLU A 157 -9.41 -22.53 4.91
CA GLU A 157 -9.26 -22.81 3.48
C GLU A 157 -8.40 -24.04 3.18
N GLY A 158 -7.94 -24.75 4.22
CA GLY A 158 -7.20 -26.01 4.07
C GLY A 158 -5.68 -25.84 3.86
N ILE A 159 -5.15 -24.63 4.04
CA ILE A 159 -3.70 -24.41 4.00
C ILE A 159 -3.07 -25.03 5.24
N LYS A 160 -2.00 -25.80 5.04
CA LYS A 160 -1.32 -26.51 6.12
C LYS A 160 -0.69 -25.53 7.11
N GLU A 161 -0.88 -25.80 8.40
CA GLU A 161 -0.41 -24.92 9.49
C GLU A 161 1.10 -24.67 9.42
N ASN A 162 1.90 -25.65 9.01
CA ASN A 162 3.36 -25.51 8.92
C ASN A 162 3.85 -24.52 7.84
N LYS A 163 2.95 -24.01 6.99
CA LYS A 163 3.24 -22.94 6.05
C LYS A 163 2.94 -21.54 6.61
N ILE A 164 2.24 -21.45 7.75
CA ILE A 164 1.65 -20.21 8.25
C ILE A 164 2.43 -19.69 9.45
N PHE A 165 2.83 -18.43 9.39
CA PHE A 165 3.59 -17.74 10.42
C PHE A 165 2.86 -16.46 10.80
N VAL A 166 2.50 -16.29 12.08
CA VAL A 166 1.89 -15.04 12.56
C VAL A 166 3.02 -14.07 12.90
N THR A 167 3.21 -13.06 12.07
CA THR A 167 4.37 -12.14 12.13
C THR A 167 4.03 -10.73 12.56
N GLY A 168 2.75 -10.40 12.68
CA GLY A 168 2.33 -9.00 12.68
C GLY A 168 2.37 -8.41 11.25
N ASN A 169 2.08 -7.12 11.13
CA ASN A 169 2.04 -6.43 9.85
C ASN A 169 3.19 -5.43 9.73
N THR A 170 3.96 -5.52 8.65
CA THR A 170 5.12 -4.66 8.39
C THR A 170 4.77 -3.19 8.24
N ILE A 171 3.50 -2.81 8.11
CA ILE A 171 3.08 -1.42 8.18
C ILE A 171 3.44 -0.78 9.53
N VAL A 172 3.46 -1.55 10.63
CA VAL A 172 3.84 -1.05 11.95
C VAL A 172 5.31 -0.64 11.93
N ASP A 173 6.17 -1.54 11.47
CA ASP A 173 7.60 -1.31 11.28
C ASP A 173 7.86 -0.12 10.35
N ALA A 174 7.17 -0.07 9.21
CA ALA A 174 7.27 1.02 8.26
C ALA A 174 6.89 2.36 8.90
N VAL A 175 5.83 2.41 9.71
CA VAL A 175 5.44 3.62 10.44
C VAL A 175 6.54 4.07 11.39
N TYR A 176 7.09 3.18 12.22
CA TYR A 176 8.14 3.53 13.17
C TYR A 176 9.45 3.95 12.49
N GLN A 177 9.90 3.20 11.47
CA GLN A 177 11.13 3.50 10.73
C GLN A 177 11.04 4.85 10.02
N ASN A 178 9.89 5.14 9.38
CA ASN A 178 9.73 6.36 8.61
C ASN A 178 9.34 7.56 9.48
N LEU A 179 8.89 7.38 10.72
CA LEU A 179 8.67 8.49 11.66
C LEU A 179 9.98 9.23 11.95
N GLU A 180 11.07 8.49 12.19
CA GLU A 180 12.39 9.10 12.42
C GLU A 180 12.90 9.82 11.16
N ILE A 181 12.63 9.27 9.97
CA ILE A 181 12.93 9.94 8.71
C ILE A 181 12.08 11.21 8.54
N ALA A 182 10.79 11.15 8.85
CA ALA A 182 9.87 12.29 8.75
C ALA A 182 10.28 13.42 9.70
N LYS A 183 10.61 13.13 10.97
CA LYS A 183 11.13 14.12 11.93
C LYS A 183 12.39 14.84 11.43
N ARG A 184 13.25 14.15 10.67
CA ARG A 184 14.49 14.71 10.11
C ARG A 184 14.26 15.50 8.83
N LYS A 185 13.33 15.07 7.97
CA LYS A 185 13.15 15.60 6.60
C LYS A 185 12.01 16.60 6.46
N VAL A 186 11.02 16.60 7.37
CA VAL A 186 9.77 17.33 7.17
C VAL A 186 9.40 18.16 8.40
N ASP A 187 9.13 19.44 8.18
CA ASP A 187 8.54 20.35 9.17
C ASP A 187 7.11 20.73 8.74
N ILE A 188 6.20 19.77 8.86
CA ILE A 188 4.83 19.91 8.36
C ILE A 188 3.97 20.81 9.25
N SER A 189 4.27 20.85 10.56
CA SER A 189 3.60 21.72 11.53
C SER A 189 3.78 23.19 11.17
N ASN A 190 5.01 23.62 10.85
CA ASN A 190 5.26 25.01 10.45
C ASN A 190 4.74 25.28 9.04
N LYS A 191 4.86 24.32 8.11
CA LYS A 191 4.33 24.48 6.75
C LYS A 191 2.81 24.66 6.71
N LEU A 192 2.08 23.99 7.59
CA LEU A 192 0.63 24.04 7.64
C LEU A 192 0.08 24.94 8.76
N ASN A 193 0.92 25.54 9.61
CA ASN A 193 0.50 26.27 10.82
C ASN A 193 -0.49 25.45 11.67
N LEU A 194 -0.17 24.18 11.90
CA LEU A 194 -1.00 23.29 12.71
C LEU A 194 -0.42 23.20 14.12
N ASN A 195 -1.26 23.43 15.12
CA ASN A 195 -0.94 23.10 16.49
C ASN A 195 -1.11 21.58 16.69
N PRO A 196 -0.18 20.92 17.38
CA PRO A 196 -0.36 19.54 17.78
C PRO A 196 -1.69 19.31 18.48
N GLU A 197 -2.34 18.19 18.17
CA GLU A 197 -3.61 17.74 18.78
C GLU A 197 -4.87 18.60 18.50
N GLU A 198 -4.75 19.78 17.90
CA GLU A 198 -5.87 20.72 17.68
C GLU A 198 -6.47 20.63 16.27
N TYR A 199 -6.61 19.43 15.70
CA TYR A 199 -7.27 19.24 14.40
C TYR A 199 -7.76 17.80 14.18
N PHE A 200 -8.67 17.63 13.22
CA PHE A 200 -9.03 16.34 12.65
C PHE A 200 -8.30 16.13 11.32
N LEU A 201 -7.81 14.93 11.05
CA LEU A 201 -7.26 14.54 9.75
C LEU A 201 -8.22 13.58 9.05
N VAL A 202 -8.58 13.90 7.81
CA VAL A 202 -9.55 13.11 7.04
C VAL A 202 -8.97 12.74 5.68
N THR A 203 -9.19 11.51 5.25
CA THR A 203 -9.01 11.12 3.85
C THR A 203 -10.23 10.32 3.40
N ALA A 204 -10.82 10.69 2.25
CA ALA A 204 -11.86 9.93 1.59
C ALA A 204 -11.65 9.99 0.07
N HIS A 205 -11.54 8.82 -0.56
CA HIS A 205 -11.21 8.69 -1.98
C HIS A 205 -11.81 7.45 -2.65
N ARG A 206 -12.55 6.62 -1.91
CA ARG A 206 -13.18 5.41 -2.46
C ARG A 206 -14.25 5.80 -3.48
N GLN A 207 -14.24 5.15 -4.65
CA GLN A 207 -15.08 5.52 -5.79
C GLN A 207 -16.57 5.48 -5.43
N GLU A 208 -16.99 4.44 -4.72
CA GLU A 208 -18.36 4.25 -4.25
C GLU A 208 -18.81 5.36 -3.29
N ASN A 209 -17.89 6.11 -2.70
CA ASN A 209 -18.20 7.24 -1.81
C ASN A 209 -18.16 8.58 -2.55
N VAL A 210 -17.13 8.81 -3.37
CA VAL A 210 -16.85 10.15 -3.93
C VAL A 210 -17.47 10.39 -5.31
N ASP A 211 -17.80 9.34 -6.06
CA ASP A 211 -18.44 9.47 -7.38
C ASP A 211 -19.97 9.54 -7.30
N VAL A 212 -20.54 9.35 -6.11
CA VAL A 212 -21.99 9.45 -5.85
C VAL A 212 -22.26 10.76 -5.12
N LYS A 213 -23.01 11.67 -5.75
CA LYS A 213 -23.25 13.02 -5.25
C LYS A 213 -23.81 13.06 -3.83
N GLU A 214 -24.81 12.23 -3.54
CA GLU A 214 -25.48 12.16 -2.25
C GLU A 214 -24.54 11.67 -1.15
N ARG A 215 -23.65 10.71 -1.46
CA ARG A 215 -22.69 10.16 -0.50
C ARG A 215 -21.57 11.16 -0.22
N LEU A 216 -21.02 11.79 -1.26
CA LEU A 216 -20.00 12.82 -1.08
C LEU A 216 -20.54 14.00 -0.28
N LYS A 217 -21.77 14.43 -0.58
CA LYS A 217 -22.45 15.46 0.22
C LYS A 217 -22.62 15.02 1.68
N GLY A 218 -23.13 13.82 1.94
CA GLY A 218 -23.27 13.30 3.29
C GLY A 218 -21.96 13.22 4.07
N ILE A 219 -20.83 12.96 3.40
CA ILE A 219 -19.50 13.04 4.03
C ILE A 219 -19.18 14.49 4.43
N LEU A 220 -19.34 15.45 3.51
CA LEU A 220 -19.05 16.86 3.80
C LEU A 220 -19.94 17.42 4.92
N ASP A 221 -21.25 17.18 4.84
CA ASP A 221 -22.22 17.57 5.88
C ASP A 221 -21.86 16.94 7.23
N GLY A 222 -21.41 15.68 7.24
CA GLY A 222 -20.95 15.01 8.46
C GLY A 222 -19.67 15.62 9.05
N LEU A 223 -18.76 16.11 8.21
CA LEU A 223 -17.56 16.80 8.65
C LEU A 223 -17.89 18.20 9.22
N GLU A 224 -18.84 18.91 8.62
CA GLU A 224 -19.35 20.18 9.17
C GLU A 224 -19.87 20.00 10.61
N LEU A 225 -20.68 18.97 10.85
CA LEU A 225 -21.18 18.66 12.20
C LEU A 225 -20.06 18.36 13.21
N ILE A 226 -18.94 17.77 12.76
CA ILE A 226 -17.77 17.54 13.62
C ILE A 226 -17.10 18.89 13.93
N TYR A 227 -16.93 19.75 12.92
CA TYR A 227 -16.38 21.08 13.12
C TYR A 227 -17.24 21.90 14.09
N ASP A 228 -18.55 21.98 13.87
CA ASP A 228 -19.48 22.73 14.75
C ASP A 228 -19.43 22.26 16.21
N LYS A 229 -19.28 20.95 16.41
CA LYS A 229 -19.27 20.35 17.76
C LYS A 229 -17.97 20.59 18.51
N PHE A 230 -16.84 20.48 17.84
CA PHE A 230 -15.52 20.48 18.48
C PHE A 230 -14.75 21.79 18.28
N ASN A 231 -15.17 22.62 17.33
CA ASN A 231 -14.51 23.86 16.91
C ASN A 231 -13.01 23.69 16.60
N LEU A 232 -12.65 22.54 16.02
CA LEU A 232 -11.29 22.20 15.61
C LEU A 232 -11.23 22.06 14.08
N PRO A 233 -10.21 22.62 13.41
CA PRO A 233 -10.07 22.53 11.96
C PRO A 233 -9.99 21.08 11.48
N ILE A 234 -10.60 20.83 10.31
CA ILE A 234 -10.55 19.54 9.64
C ILE A 234 -9.59 19.65 8.46
N ILE A 235 -8.43 19.01 8.57
CA ILE A 235 -7.42 18.94 7.52
C ILE A 235 -7.77 17.79 6.59
N TYR A 236 -8.01 18.10 5.32
CA TYR A 236 -8.37 17.11 4.32
C TYR A 236 -7.43 17.20 3.11
N PRO A 237 -6.37 16.37 3.06
CA PRO A 237 -5.55 16.17 1.87
C PRO A 237 -6.40 15.51 0.77
N ILE A 238 -7.00 16.34 -0.09
CA ILE A 238 -8.06 15.90 -1.00
C ILE A 238 -7.45 15.29 -2.28
N HIS A 239 -7.85 14.07 -2.62
CA HIS A 239 -7.40 13.42 -3.84
C HIS A 239 -7.90 14.20 -5.08
N PRO A 240 -7.11 14.36 -6.16
CA PRO A 240 -7.51 15.16 -7.34
C PRO A 240 -8.84 14.72 -7.96
N ARG A 241 -9.13 13.41 -7.95
CA ARG A 241 -10.44 12.86 -8.36
C ARG A 241 -11.59 13.40 -7.51
N THR A 242 -11.44 13.35 -6.18
CA THR A 242 -12.47 13.86 -5.25
C THR A 242 -12.64 15.36 -5.43
N MET A 243 -11.55 16.11 -5.58
CA MET A 243 -11.61 17.56 -5.84
C MET A 243 -12.36 17.88 -7.14
N LYS A 244 -12.14 17.08 -8.20
CA LYS A 244 -12.90 17.18 -9.45
C LYS A 244 -14.40 16.93 -9.21
N LYS A 245 -14.76 15.93 -8.41
CA LYS A 245 -16.15 15.59 -8.09
C LYS A 245 -16.85 16.65 -7.22
N VAL A 246 -16.16 17.22 -6.23
CA VAL A 246 -16.65 18.36 -5.45
C VAL A 246 -17.04 19.51 -6.38
N ARG A 247 -16.16 19.86 -7.34
CA ARG A 247 -16.42 20.91 -8.34
C ARG A 247 -17.55 20.53 -9.30
N GLU A 248 -17.56 19.30 -9.81
CA GLU A 248 -18.56 18.80 -10.77
C GLU A 248 -19.98 18.79 -10.17
N PHE A 249 -20.11 18.43 -8.90
CA PHE A 249 -21.40 18.38 -8.23
C PHE A 249 -21.90 19.73 -7.72
N GLY A 250 -21.05 20.77 -7.76
CA GLY A 250 -21.33 22.06 -7.17
C GLY A 250 -21.45 21.98 -5.65
N SER A 251 -20.73 21.06 -5.02
CA SER A 251 -20.73 20.93 -3.56
C SER A 251 -19.90 22.06 -2.97
N GLU A 252 -20.51 22.85 -2.09
CA GLU A 252 -19.77 23.79 -1.25
C GLU A 252 -18.95 23.00 -0.23
N VAL A 253 -17.78 23.53 0.09
CA VAL A 253 -16.92 22.97 1.14
C VAL A 253 -17.30 23.71 2.42
N PRO A 254 -17.83 23.01 3.43
CA PRO A 254 -18.20 23.64 4.70
C PRO A 254 -17.08 24.43 5.37
N GLU A 255 -17.48 25.41 6.18
CA GLU A 255 -16.56 26.14 7.04
C GLU A 255 -15.85 25.17 7.99
N GLY A 256 -14.60 25.48 8.34
CA GLY A 256 -13.76 24.62 9.18
C GLY A 256 -13.08 23.45 8.46
N ILE A 257 -13.46 23.13 7.22
CA ILE A 257 -12.75 22.14 6.39
C ILE A 257 -11.66 22.83 5.57
N ARG A 258 -10.40 22.52 5.87
CA ARG A 258 -9.24 22.96 5.11
C ARG A 258 -8.81 21.88 4.13
N LEU A 259 -9.21 22.07 2.86
CA LEU A 259 -8.69 21.26 1.77
C LEU A 259 -7.22 21.63 1.51
N ILE A 260 -6.35 20.63 1.46
CA ILE A 260 -4.95 20.79 1.09
C ILE A 260 -4.58 19.83 -0.04
N GLU A 261 -3.49 20.15 -0.74
CA GLU A 261 -2.94 19.25 -1.77
C GLU A 261 -2.56 17.88 -1.16
N PRO A 262 -2.61 16.79 -1.94
CA PRO A 262 -2.17 15.48 -1.49
C PRO A 262 -0.74 15.54 -0.94
N LEU A 263 -0.56 14.96 0.23
CA LEU A 263 0.72 14.93 0.92
C LEU A 263 1.56 13.71 0.51
N GLY A 264 2.88 13.89 0.51
CA GLY A 264 3.83 12.78 0.47
C GLY A 264 3.68 11.87 1.69
N PHE A 265 4.24 10.66 1.64
CA PHE A 265 4.10 9.69 2.74
C PHE A 265 4.69 10.23 4.04
N LEU A 266 5.89 10.82 4.00
CA LEU A 266 6.55 11.39 5.19
C LEU A 266 5.79 12.60 5.75
N GLU A 267 5.25 13.46 4.88
CA GLU A 267 4.42 14.60 5.30
C GLU A 267 3.14 14.13 5.97
N PHE A 268 2.45 13.13 5.39
CA PHE A 268 1.24 12.56 5.96
C PHE A 268 1.52 11.91 7.31
N LEU A 269 2.63 11.16 7.42
CA LEU A 269 3.07 10.54 8.66
C LEU A 269 3.38 11.58 9.74
N GLY A 270 4.05 12.67 9.37
CA GLY A 270 4.32 13.81 10.25
C GLY A 270 3.03 14.39 10.83
N ILE A 271 1.98 14.58 10.02
CA ILE A 271 0.67 15.03 10.53
C ILE A 271 0.09 13.99 11.49
N VAL A 272 -0.07 12.74 11.07
CA VAL A 272 -0.68 11.69 11.93
C VAL A 272 0.00 11.59 13.30
N LEU A 273 1.32 11.76 13.36
CA LEU A 273 2.11 11.49 14.56
C LEU A 273 2.52 12.74 15.37
N ILE A 274 2.27 13.96 14.87
CA ILE A 274 2.32 15.19 15.69
C ILE A 274 1.46 15.05 16.97
N ARG A 275 0.46 14.15 16.97
CA ARG A 275 -0.43 13.89 18.11
C ARG A 275 0.18 13.05 19.25
N ASN A 276 1.40 12.53 19.12
CA ASN A 276 2.00 11.61 20.10
C ASN A 276 3.41 12.03 20.58
N SER A 277 3.84 13.27 20.29
CA SER A 277 5.15 13.81 20.64
C SER A 277 5.07 14.83 21.75
#